data_AF-A0AAD5I544-F1
#
_entry.id   AF-A0AAD5I544-F1
#
_cell.length_a   1.000
_cell.length_b   1.000
_cell.length_c   1.000
_cell.angle_alpha   90.00
_cell.angle_beta   90.00
_cell.angle_gamma   90.00
#
_symmetry.space_group_name_H-M   'P 1'
#
loop_
_entity.id
_entity.type
_entity.pdbx_description
1 polymer ?
#
loop_
_entity_poly.entity_id
_entity_poly.type
_entity_poly.pdbx_seq_one_letter_code
_entity_poly.pdbx_strand_id
1 'polypeptide(L)'
;MNECSVWHGIRKRHEAPENWLNHGGDLYNRRYESKETKISLKTVSKLSLKWDFYAGKDISATPSIFNGTLYFPSWNGQIYAVKASDGSLVWKKNLQNLTGFSPTPGLVANVNWTVSRSTPTVVVDDHHDHDLLIIGVYGPAFVVAVKRSTGGACLVYPT
;
A
#
# COMPACT_ATOMS: atom_id res chain seq x y z
N MET A 1 -49.92 3.87 -4.11
CA MET A 1 -49.12 2.83 -4.77
C MET A 1 -47.85 3.47 -5.29
N ASN A 2 -46.72 3.09 -4.69
CA ASN A 2 -45.39 2.93 -5.30
C ASN A 2 -44.43 2.71 -4.12
N GLU A 3 -44.12 1.43 -3.94
CA GLU A 3 -43.46 0.85 -2.79
C GLU A 3 -41.99 1.25 -2.71
N CYS A 4 -41.54 1.60 -1.50
CA CYS A 4 -40.12 1.65 -1.15
C CYS A 4 -39.52 0.27 -1.46
N SER A 5 -38.60 0.23 -2.41
CA SER A 5 -37.83 -0.97 -2.73
C SER A 5 -37.08 -1.45 -1.48
N VAL A 6 -37.49 -2.63 -1.06
CA VAL A 6 -37.01 -3.41 0.08
C VAL A 6 -35.50 -3.62 -0.01
N TRP A 7 -34.82 -3.36 1.12
CA TRP A 7 -33.42 -3.71 1.35
C TRP A 7 -33.21 -5.21 1.15
N HIS A 8 -32.52 -5.59 0.08
CA HIS A 8 -32.07 -6.96 -0.10
C HIS A 8 -30.78 -7.16 0.68
N GLY A 9 -30.93 -7.88 1.80
CA GLY A 9 -29.97 -8.76 2.44
C GLY A 9 -28.49 -8.40 2.33
N ILE A 10 -27.87 -8.19 3.49
CA ILE A 10 -26.43 -8.30 3.70
C ILE A 10 -25.97 -9.62 3.06
N ARG A 11 -25.37 -9.55 1.86
CA ARG A 11 -24.49 -10.63 1.40
C ARG A 11 -23.52 -10.84 2.57
N LYS A 12 -23.41 -12.06 3.09
CA LYS A 12 -22.30 -12.40 3.99
C LYS A 12 -21.04 -11.94 3.28
N ARG A 13 -20.51 -10.78 3.66
CA ARG A 13 -19.16 -10.39 3.28
C ARG A 13 -18.33 -11.52 3.86
N HIS A 14 -17.68 -12.31 3.01
CA HIS A 14 -16.45 -12.96 3.44
C HIS A 14 -15.70 -11.88 4.21
N GLU A 15 -15.36 -12.13 5.47
CA GLU A 15 -14.61 -11.17 6.28
C GLU A 15 -13.45 -10.68 5.41
N ALA A 16 -13.54 -9.42 4.98
CA ALA A 16 -12.52 -8.86 4.13
C ALA A 16 -11.22 -8.96 4.94
N PRO A 17 -10.08 -9.33 4.32
CA PRO A 17 -8.80 -9.28 5.00
C PRO A 17 -8.67 -7.95 5.72
N GLU A 18 -8.28 -7.96 7.00
CA GLU A 18 -8.09 -6.71 7.75
C GLU A 18 -7.10 -5.81 7.01
N ASN A 19 -7.48 -4.54 6.88
CA ASN A 19 -6.78 -3.57 6.03
C ASN A 19 -5.92 -2.64 6.88
N TRP A 20 -4.78 -2.24 6.34
CA TRP A 20 -3.91 -1.22 6.91
C TRP A 20 -3.70 -0.13 5.87
N LEU A 21 -4.53 0.91 5.90
CA LEU A 21 -4.72 1.77 4.73
C LEU A 21 -3.62 2.82 4.54
N ASN A 22 -2.91 3.19 5.60
CA ASN A 22 -1.93 4.25 5.59
C ASN A 22 -0.89 4.04 6.72
N HIS A 23 0.04 4.99 6.87
CA HIS A 23 1.14 4.91 7.85
C HIS A 23 0.73 4.52 9.28
N GLY A 24 -0.42 5.02 9.72
CA GLY A 24 -0.94 4.85 11.07
C GLY A 24 -2.03 3.79 11.22
N GLY A 25 -2.41 3.13 10.13
CA GLY A 25 -3.54 2.19 10.07
C GLY A 25 -4.90 2.86 9.93
N ASP A 26 -5.07 4.05 10.52
CA ASP A 26 -6.28 4.86 10.50
C ASP A 26 -5.98 6.38 10.52
N LEU A 27 -7.03 7.20 10.49
CA LEU A 27 -6.92 8.67 10.51
C LEU A 27 -6.39 9.23 11.84
N TYR A 28 -6.39 8.43 12.91
CA TYR A 28 -5.93 8.83 14.24
C TYR A 28 -4.48 8.42 14.51
N ASN A 29 -3.83 7.79 13.53
CA ASN A 29 -2.45 7.30 13.62
C ASN A 29 -2.20 6.40 14.83
N ARG A 30 -3.15 5.53 15.16
CA ARG A 30 -3.08 4.69 16.37
C ARG A 30 -2.06 3.56 16.27
N ARG A 31 -1.71 3.14 15.05
CA ARG A 31 -0.81 2.01 14.79
C ARG A 31 -1.22 0.75 15.57
N TYR A 32 -2.53 0.53 15.66
CA TYR A 32 -3.13 -0.51 16.48
C TYR A 32 -4.27 -1.20 15.72
N GLU A 33 -4.22 -2.53 15.67
CA GLU A 33 -5.29 -3.35 15.09
C GLU A 33 -6.08 -4.03 16.21
N SER A 34 -7.26 -3.50 16.51
CA SER A 34 -8.10 -3.96 17.62
C SER A 34 -8.70 -5.35 17.43
N LYS A 35 -8.80 -5.83 16.19
CA LYS A 35 -9.45 -7.11 15.89
C LYS A 35 -8.45 -8.27 15.83
N GLU A 36 -7.16 -7.98 15.72
CA GLU A 36 -6.14 -9.01 15.72
C GLU A 36 -5.91 -9.54 17.14
N THR A 37 -6.23 -10.81 17.34
CA THR A 37 -6.22 -11.47 18.65
C THR A 37 -5.54 -12.84 18.63
N LYS A 38 -5.06 -13.30 17.47
CA LYS A 38 -4.46 -14.64 17.34
C LYS A 38 -3.05 -14.65 17.93
N ILE A 39 -2.31 -13.56 17.78
CA ILE A 39 -1.01 -13.36 18.42
C ILE A 39 -1.22 -12.80 19.83
N SER A 40 -0.70 -13.53 20.83
CA SER A 40 -0.83 -13.21 22.25
C SER A 40 0.41 -13.67 23.02
N LEU A 41 0.52 -13.32 24.30
CA LEU A 41 1.59 -13.82 25.17
C LEU A 41 1.70 -15.35 25.21
N LYS A 42 0.59 -16.07 24.98
CA LYS A 42 0.55 -17.53 24.96
C LYS A 42 0.97 -18.14 23.61
N THR A 43 0.85 -17.38 22.53
CA THR A 43 1.05 -17.88 21.16
C THR A 43 2.28 -17.29 20.48
N VAL A 44 2.87 -16.20 21.01
CA VAL A 44 4.02 -15.51 20.43
C VAL A 44 5.23 -16.43 20.23
N SER A 45 5.44 -17.39 21.14
CA SER A 45 6.54 -18.36 21.04
C SER A 45 6.39 -19.35 19.87
N LYS A 46 5.21 -19.43 19.27
CA LYS A 46 4.92 -20.31 18.11
C LYS A 46 5.04 -19.58 16.78
N LEU A 47 5.38 -18.29 16.78
CA LEU A 47 5.60 -17.55 15.55
C LEU A 47 6.75 -18.14 14.75
N SER A 48 6.55 -18.23 13.45
CA SER A 48 7.55 -18.67 12.48
C SER A 48 7.42 -17.83 11.23
N LEU A 49 8.50 -17.75 10.46
CA LEU A 49 8.50 -17.08 9.17
C LEU A 49 7.45 -17.73 8.26
N LYS A 50 6.48 -16.96 7.77
CA LYS A 50 5.46 -17.45 6.84
C LYS A 50 5.97 -17.44 5.40
N TRP A 51 6.60 -16.35 4.99
CA TRP A 51 7.19 -16.13 3.68
C TRP A 51 8.16 -14.94 3.77
N ASP A 52 9.08 -14.86 2.82
CA ASP A 52 9.99 -13.74 2.62
C ASP A 52 9.88 -13.19 1.18
N PHE A 53 10.31 -11.94 1.00
CA PHE A 53 10.32 -11.28 -0.31
C PHE A 53 11.59 -10.45 -0.48
N TYR A 54 12.34 -10.72 -1.54
CA TYR A 54 13.54 -9.95 -1.88
C TYR A 54 13.21 -8.71 -2.72
N ALA A 55 13.26 -7.53 -2.09
CA ALA A 55 12.98 -6.24 -2.73
C ALA A 55 14.22 -5.57 -3.35
N GLY A 56 15.42 -6.16 -3.29
CA GLY A 56 16.65 -5.65 -3.91
C GLY A 56 17.38 -4.56 -3.14
N LYS A 57 16.67 -3.62 -2.50
CA LYS A 57 17.22 -2.59 -1.59
C LYS A 57 16.30 -2.39 -0.39
N ASP A 58 16.78 -1.61 0.57
CA ASP A 58 16.10 -1.29 1.82
C ASP A 58 14.64 -0.87 1.60
N ILE A 59 13.82 -1.16 2.61
CA ILE A 59 12.43 -0.72 2.72
C ILE A 59 12.35 0.07 4.02
N SER A 60 12.20 1.39 3.92
CA SER A 60 12.04 2.25 5.11
C SER A 60 10.59 2.63 5.39
N ALA A 61 9.66 2.32 4.48
CA ALA A 61 8.25 2.63 4.62
C ALA A 61 7.52 1.51 5.37
N THR A 62 6.51 1.87 6.18
CA THR A 62 5.48 0.89 6.60
C THR A 62 4.70 0.48 5.35
N PRO A 63 4.50 -0.82 5.05
CA PRO A 63 3.60 -1.25 3.98
C PRO A 63 2.15 -0.90 4.29
N SER A 64 1.36 -0.69 3.23
CA SER A 64 -0.10 -0.63 3.34
C SER A 64 -0.72 -1.90 2.82
N ILE A 65 -1.83 -2.33 3.43
CA ILE A 65 -2.51 -3.59 3.13
C ILE A 65 -3.95 -3.28 2.76
N PHE A 66 -4.36 -3.76 1.58
CA PHE A 66 -5.76 -3.72 1.18
C PHE A 66 -6.14 -5.01 0.47
N ASN A 67 -7.21 -5.65 0.94
CA ASN A 67 -7.80 -6.83 0.34
C ASN A 67 -6.76 -7.93 0.02
N GLY A 68 -5.87 -8.21 0.98
CA GLY A 68 -4.84 -9.24 0.84
C GLY A 68 -3.63 -8.88 -0.03
N THR A 69 -3.50 -7.62 -0.46
CA THR A 69 -2.32 -7.13 -1.19
C THR A 69 -1.56 -6.12 -0.35
N LEU A 70 -0.23 -6.29 -0.25
CA LEU A 70 0.70 -5.36 0.39
C LEU A 70 1.29 -4.43 -0.66
N TYR A 71 1.37 -3.15 -0.34
CA TYR A 71 1.97 -2.11 -1.18
C TYR A 71 3.09 -1.40 -0.44
N PHE A 72 4.28 -1.32 -1.03
CA PHE A 72 5.42 -0.63 -0.43
C PHE A 72 6.45 -0.18 -1.49
N PRO A 73 7.14 0.97 -1.26
CA PRO A 73 8.30 1.35 -2.04
C PRO A 73 9.59 0.74 -1.50
N SER A 74 10.60 0.62 -2.36
CA SER A 74 11.97 0.27 -1.99
C SER A 74 12.94 1.35 -2.47
N TRP A 75 14.08 1.43 -1.77
CA TRP A 75 15.20 2.29 -2.12
C TRP A 75 15.85 1.99 -3.47
N ASN A 76 15.44 0.93 -4.18
CA ASN A 76 15.83 0.66 -5.57
C ASN A 76 14.98 1.43 -6.61
N GLY A 77 14.11 2.34 -6.15
CA GLY A 77 13.25 3.14 -7.02
C GLY A 77 12.01 2.39 -7.53
N GLN A 78 11.70 1.23 -6.98
CA GLN A 78 10.52 0.45 -7.32
C GLN A 78 9.42 0.61 -6.27
N ILE A 79 8.17 0.56 -6.73
CA ILE A 79 6.99 0.27 -5.91
C ILE A 79 6.59 -1.16 -6.17
N TYR A 80 6.26 -1.89 -5.12
CA TYR A 80 5.83 -3.28 -5.17
C TYR A 80 4.39 -3.43 -4.70
N ALA A 81 3.66 -4.32 -5.37
CA ALA A 81 2.47 -4.97 -4.84
C ALA A 81 2.72 -6.47 -4.76
N VAL A 82 2.50 -7.06 -3.58
CA VAL A 82 2.69 -8.50 -3.33
C VAL A 82 1.50 -9.06 -2.58
N LYS A 83 1.20 -10.34 -2.73
CA LYS A 83 0.13 -10.99 -1.97
C LYS A 83 0.54 -11.19 -0.50
N ALA A 84 -0.36 -10.86 0.42
CA ALA A 84 -0.18 -11.11 1.86
C ALA A 84 -0.15 -12.60 2.21
N SER A 85 -0.74 -13.44 1.38
CA SER A 85 -0.85 -14.88 1.61
C SER A 85 0.51 -15.57 1.56
N ASP A 86 1.32 -15.24 0.55
CA ASP A 86 2.49 -16.01 0.14
C ASP A 86 3.68 -15.16 -0.33
N GLY A 87 3.58 -13.83 -0.34
CA GLY A 87 4.64 -12.94 -0.80
C GLY A 87 4.80 -12.88 -2.32
N SER A 88 3.94 -13.55 -3.10
CA SER A 88 4.04 -13.55 -4.56
C SER A 88 3.85 -12.15 -5.14
N LEU A 89 4.67 -11.82 -6.14
CA LEU A 89 4.62 -10.53 -6.83
C LEU A 89 3.32 -10.40 -7.63
N VAL A 90 2.56 -9.35 -7.38
CA VAL A 90 1.40 -8.95 -8.20
C VAL A 90 1.88 -8.02 -9.31
N TRP A 91 2.57 -6.94 -8.95
CA TRP A 91 3.23 -6.06 -9.89
C TRP A 91 4.38 -5.30 -9.22
N LYS A 92 5.30 -4.79 -10.04
CA LYS A 92 6.28 -3.78 -9.63
C LYS A 92 6.37 -2.67 -10.66
N LYS A 93 6.66 -1.45 -10.21
CA LYS A 93 6.78 -0.28 -11.07
C LYS A 93 7.98 0.55 -10.69
N ASN A 94 8.81 0.87 -11.67
CA ASN A 94 9.89 1.81 -11.51
C ASN A 94 9.32 3.22 -11.47
N LEU A 95 9.56 3.96 -10.40
CA LEU A 95 9.02 5.31 -10.18
C LEU A 95 9.43 6.27 -11.28
N GLN A 96 10.70 6.26 -11.69
CA GLN A 96 11.21 7.16 -12.73
C GLN A 96 10.56 6.88 -14.09
N ASN A 97 10.42 5.62 -14.47
CA ASN A 97 9.71 5.25 -15.71
C ASN A 97 8.22 5.57 -15.64
N LEU A 98 7.63 5.45 -14.45
CA LEU A 98 6.20 5.69 -14.24
C LEU A 98 5.85 7.18 -14.33
N THR A 99 6.74 8.06 -13.86
CA THR A 99 6.47 9.50 -13.74
C THR A 99 7.17 10.33 -14.81
N GLY A 100 8.21 9.78 -15.45
CA GLY A 100 9.08 10.52 -16.37
C GLY A 100 10.01 11.52 -15.68
N PHE A 101 9.98 11.62 -14.34
CA PHE A 101 10.79 12.59 -13.62
C PHE A 101 12.17 12.05 -13.28
N SER A 102 13.17 12.86 -13.63
CA SER A 102 14.56 12.62 -13.24
C SER A 102 14.74 12.87 -11.73
N PRO A 103 15.61 12.11 -11.06
CA PRO A 103 15.90 12.31 -9.64
C PRO A 103 16.51 13.69 -9.38
N THR A 104 16.35 14.20 -8.16
CA THR A 104 17.07 15.39 -7.70
C THR A 104 18.55 15.02 -7.45
N PRO A 105 19.51 15.54 -8.26
CA PRO A 105 20.91 15.17 -8.11
C PRO A 105 21.46 15.54 -6.73
N GLY A 106 22.21 14.63 -6.11
CA GLY A 106 22.87 14.89 -4.82
C GLY A 106 21.95 14.94 -3.60
N LEU A 107 20.63 14.69 -3.75
CA LEU A 107 19.70 14.71 -2.61
C LEU A 107 20.01 13.61 -1.58
N VAL A 108 20.39 12.43 -2.05
CA VAL A 108 20.87 11.33 -1.22
C VAL A 108 22.18 10.82 -1.81
N ALA A 109 23.21 10.72 -0.97
CA ALA A 109 24.49 10.17 -1.38
C ALA A 109 24.31 8.75 -1.96
N ASN A 110 24.88 8.51 -3.14
CA ASN A 110 24.86 7.23 -3.85
C ASN A 110 23.47 6.73 -4.30
N VAL A 111 22.47 7.62 -4.41
CA VAL A 111 21.16 7.30 -5.01
C VAL A 111 20.90 8.23 -6.19
N ASN A 112 20.98 7.66 -7.40
CA ASN A 112 20.86 8.37 -8.67
C ASN A 112 19.55 8.02 -9.40
N TRP A 113 18.49 7.70 -8.68
CA TRP A 113 17.17 7.38 -9.24
C TRP A 113 16.06 7.88 -8.32
N THR A 114 14.87 8.05 -8.90
CA THR A 114 13.68 8.54 -8.17
C THR A 114 13.23 7.49 -7.16
N VAL A 115 13.10 7.89 -5.89
CA VAL A 115 12.70 7.01 -4.78
C VAL A 115 11.51 7.56 -4.02
N SER A 116 10.68 6.66 -3.52
CA SER A 116 9.69 6.97 -2.49
C SER A 116 10.12 6.34 -1.17
N ARG A 117 9.91 7.08 -0.10
CA ARG A 117 10.08 6.60 1.28
C ARG A 117 8.77 6.65 2.08
N SER A 118 7.70 7.16 1.46
CA SER A 118 6.41 7.32 2.12
C SER A 118 5.68 5.99 2.17
N THR A 119 5.01 5.70 3.29
CA THR A 119 3.97 4.68 3.30
C THR A 119 2.90 5.03 2.26
N PRO A 120 2.61 4.13 1.29
CA PRO A 120 1.52 4.37 0.34
C PRO A 120 0.17 4.52 1.04
N THR A 121 -0.72 5.40 0.58
CA THR A 121 -2.07 5.54 1.15
C THR A 121 -3.09 4.92 0.20
N VAL A 122 -3.87 3.97 0.70
CA VAL A 122 -4.98 3.34 -0.01
C VAL A 122 -6.18 4.27 0.02
N VAL A 123 -6.72 4.62 -1.15
CA VAL A 123 -7.90 5.48 -1.28
C VAL A 123 -9.17 4.63 -1.33
N VAL A 124 -9.95 4.70 -0.26
CA VAL A 124 -11.26 4.06 -0.13
C VAL A 124 -12.22 5.03 0.54
N ASP A 125 -13.49 4.99 0.16
CA ASP A 125 -14.57 5.66 0.90
C ASP A 125 -15.73 4.69 1.17
N ASP A 126 -16.71 5.16 1.95
CA ASP A 126 -17.83 4.35 2.44
C ASP A 126 -18.74 3.80 1.30
N HIS A 127 -18.61 4.34 0.09
CA HIS A 127 -19.50 4.05 -1.03
C HIS A 127 -18.79 3.45 -2.24
N HIS A 128 -17.48 3.64 -2.42
CA HIS A 128 -16.74 3.22 -3.61
C HIS A 128 -15.28 2.83 -3.33
N ASP A 129 -14.85 1.77 -4.01
CA ASP A 129 -13.45 1.41 -4.10
C ASP A 129 -12.79 2.11 -5.31
N HIS A 130 -11.93 3.10 -5.05
CA HIS A 130 -11.39 3.98 -6.11
C HIS A 130 -10.28 3.35 -6.95
N ASP A 131 -9.80 2.15 -6.61
CA ASP A 131 -8.60 1.52 -7.18
C ASP A 131 -7.34 2.40 -7.13
N LEU A 132 -7.26 3.36 -6.20
CA LEU A 132 -6.13 4.31 -6.12
C LEU A 132 -5.20 4.06 -4.94
N LEU A 133 -3.91 4.24 -5.20
CA LEU A 133 -2.81 4.25 -4.24
C LEU A 133 -2.03 5.55 -4.40
N ILE A 134 -1.92 6.32 -3.32
CA ILE A 134 -1.18 7.58 -3.30
C ILE A 134 0.21 7.35 -2.73
N ILE A 135 1.23 7.86 -3.40
CA ILE A 135 2.63 7.68 -3.04
C ILE A 135 3.33 9.03 -3.13
N GLY A 136 3.95 9.45 -2.02
CA GLY A 136 4.83 10.62 -2.00
C GLY A 136 6.22 10.26 -2.50
N VAL A 137 6.80 11.09 -3.35
CA VAL A 137 8.15 10.89 -3.88
C VAL A 137 9.12 11.81 -3.18
N TYR A 138 10.28 11.26 -2.82
CA TYR A 138 11.27 11.94 -1.99
C TYR A 138 12.09 12.95 -2.78
N GLY A 139 12.40 12.66 -4.04
CA GLY A 139 13.18 13.54 -4.92
C GLY A 139 13.01 13.16 -6.39
N PRO A 140 12.43 14.02 -7.24
CA PRO A 140 11.85 15.33 -6.91
C PRO A 140 10.61 15.21 -6.01
N ALA A 141 10.26 16.29 -5.30
CA ALA A 141 9.07 16.33 -4.46
C ALA A 141 7.82 16.41 -5.34
N PHE A 142 7.03 15.35 -5.32
CA PHE A 142 5.72 15.28 -5.98
C PHE A 142 4.92 14.12 -5.38
N VAL A 143 3.62 14.08 -5.71
CA VAL A 143 2.74 12.97 -5.36
C VAL A 143 2.26 12.27 -6.63
N VAL A 144 2.29 10.94 -6.63
CA VAL A 144 1.73 10.12 -7.70
C VAL A 144 0.57 9.27 -7.19
N ALA A 145 -0.50 9.25 -7.98
CA ALA A 145 -1.60 8.31 -7.82
C ALA A 145 -1.46 7.19 -8.86
N VAL A 146 -1.47 5.94 -8.39
CA VAL A 146 -1.40 4.75 -9.25
C VAL A 146 -2.62 3.87 -9.04
N LYS A 147 -2.98 3.09 -10.07
CA LYS A 147 -3.98 2.03 -9.94
C LYS A 147 -3.44 0.94 -9.01
N ARG A 148 -4.17 0.56 -7.97
CA ARG A 148 -3.76 -0.56 -7.09
C ARG A 148 -3.74 -1.89 -7.82
N SER A 149 -4.67 -2.08 -8.74
CA SER A 149 -4.80 -3.30 -9.54
C SER A 149 -3.61 -3.57 -10.47
N THR A 150 -2.98 -2.52 -11.02
CA THR A 150 -1.98 -2.65 -12.11
C THR A 150 -0.67 -1.90 -11.88
N GLY A 151 -0.63 -0.98 -10.91
CA GLY A 151 0.45 -0.02 -10.71
C GLY A 151 0.56 1.03 -11.81
N GLY A 152 -0.38 1.10 -12.77
CA GLY A 152 -0.38 2.12 -13.81
C GLY A 152 -0.61 3.52 -13.23
N ALA A 153 0.08 4.55 -13.75
CA ALA A 153 -0.12 5.93 -13.30
C ALA A 153 -1.53 6.41 -13.69
N CYS A 154 -2.20 7.10 -12.76
CA CYS A 154 -3.45 7.80 -13.01
C CYS A 154 -3.22 9.31 -13.08
N LEU A 155 -2.56 9.87 -12.06
CA LEU A 155 -2.37 11.32 -11.91
C LEU A 155 -1.02 11.60 -11.24
N VAL A 156 -0.37 12.68 -11.66
CA VAL A 156 0.92 13.13 -11.13
C VAL A 156 0.79 14.61 -10.79
N TYR A 157 1.01 14.96 -9.52
CA TYR A 157 0.88 16.32 -9.02
C TYR A 157 2.24 16.86 -8.58
N PRO A 158 2.78 17.91 -9.22
CA PRO A 158 3.90 18.63 -8.66
C PRO A 158 3.47 19.24 -7.32
N THR A 159 4.33 19.15 -6.30
CA THR A 159 4.12 19.81 -5.00
C THR A 159 4.81 21.16 -4.96
#